data_AF-A0A8D4C5Y3-F1
#
_entry.id   AF-A0A8D4C5Y3-F1
#
_cell.length_a   1.000
_cell.length_b   1.000
_cell.length_c   1.000
_cell.angle_alpha   90.00
_cell.angle_beta   90.00
_cell.angle_gamma   90.00
#
_symmetry.space_group_name_H-M   'P 1'
#
loop_
_entity.id
_entity.type
_entity.pdbx_description
1 polymer ?
#
loop_
_entity_poly.entity_id
_entity_poly.type
_entity_poly.pdbx_seq_one_letter_code
_entity_poly.pdbx_strand_id
1 'polypeptide(L)'
;MRYLLFVHLLGASVWVGGHLVLLFSVLPGALRGRDPQPVRRFEQLYERVGVPALVVQVVTGLWMASLWLPHGQWLDSNPIARLIQGKLLLLGLTAVLGLHARLALIPRLDGKRLPQLGLHILLITLTAVAFVWVGVGFRFGGLF
;
A
#
# COMPACT_ATOMS: atom_id res chain seq x y z
N MET A 1 6.59 16.42 14.13
CA MET A 1 5.55 15.56 13.51
C MET A 1 4.96 16.09 12.22
N ARG A 2 4.68 17.40 12.05
CA ARG A 2 4.00 17.92 10.83
C ARG A 2 4.70 17.57 9.51
N TYR A 3 5.98 17.90 9.36
CA TYR A 3 6.74 17.58 8.15
C TYR A 3 6.83 16.07 7.89
N LEU A 4 6.95 15.28 8.96
CA LEU A 4 6.98 13.82 8.89
C LEU A 4 5.64 13.26 8.37
N LEU A 5 4.51 13.78 8.87
CA LEU A 5 3.18 13.44 8.39
C LEU A 5 2.99 13.86 6.93
N PHE A 6 3.44 15.05 6.54
CA PHE A 6 3.34 15.51 5.16
C PHE A 6 4.06 14.56 4.19
N VAL A 7 5.31 14.19 4.50
CA VAL A 7 6.09 13.24 3.69
C VAL A 7 5.44 11.85 3.70
N HIS A 8 4.90 11.41 4.84
CA HIS A 8 4.15 10.16 4.94
C HIS A 8 2.93 10.15 4.00
N LEU A 9 2.14 11.21 4.01
CA LEU A 9 0.94 11.35 3.18
C LEU A 9 1.28 11.44 1.68
N LEU A 10 2.40 12.07 1.31
CA LEU A 10 2.89 12.02 -0.07
C LEU A 10 3.18 10.58 -0.50
N GLY A 11 3.93 9.80 0.30
CA GLY A 11 4.18 8.39 0.01
C GLY A 11 2.90 7.55 -0.07
N ALA A 12 1.99 7.75 0.89
CA ALA A 12 0.72 7.04 0.94
C ALA A 12 -0.20 7.38 -0.25
N SER A 13 -0.29 8.65 -0.65
CA SER A 13 -1.12 9.08 -1.78
C SER A 13 -0.63 8.51 -3.11
N VAL A 14 0.69 8.45 -3.33
CA VAL A 14 1.28 7.76 -4.47
C VAL A 14 0.93 6.27 -4.43
N TRP A 15 1.19 5.59 -3.31
CA TRP A 15 0.93 4.15 -3.22
C TRP A 15 -0.54 3.79 -3.47
N VAL A 16 -1.46 4.43 -2.75
CA VAL A 16 -2.90 4.17 -2.85
C VAL A 16 -3.42 4.59 -4.22
N GLY A 17 -3.02 5.76 -4.72
CA GLY A 17 -3.43 6.27 -6.02
C GLY A 17 -3.01 5.35 -7.16
N GLY A 18 -1.76 4.88 -7.15
CA GLY A 18 -1.25 3.93 -8.13
C GLY A 18 -2.07 2.64 -8.21
N HIS A 19 -2.40 2.05 -7.05
CA HIS A 19 -3.20 0.84 -6.99
C HIS A 19 -4.65 1.05 -7.43
N LEU A 20 -5.26 2.19 -7.09
CA LEU A 20 -6.60 2.55 -7.56
C LEU A 20 -6.63 2.70 -9.10
N VAL A 21 -5.64 3.41 -9.67
CA VAL A 21 -5.53 3.56 -11.13
C VAL A 21 -5.29 2.20 -11.81
N LEU A 22 -4.43 1.36 -11.25
CA LEU A 22 -4.17 0.02 -11.76
C LEU A 22 -5.45 -0.84 -11.76
N LEU A 23 -6.20 -0.84 -10.65
CA LEU A 23 -7.41 -1.64 -10.49
C LEU A 23 -8.55 -1.17 -11.39
N PHE A 24 -8.82 0.13 -11.45
CA PHE A 24 -10.02 0.67 -12.11
C PHE A 24 -9.80 1.04 -13.58
N SER A 25 -8.60 1.47 -13.95
CA SER A 25 -8.35 1.98 -15.31
C SER A 25 -7.57 1.00 -16.18
N VAL A 26 -6.59 0.27 -15.62
CA VAL A 26 -5.68 -0.57 -16.41
C VAL A 26 -6.15 -2.02 -16.46
N LEU A 27 -6.45 -2.62 -15.29
CA LEU A 27 -6.81 -4.03 -15.16
C LEU A 27 -8.05 -4.44 -15.97
N PRO A 28 -9.15 -3.67 -16.05
CA PRO A 28 -10.34 -4.10 -16.77
C PRO A 28 -10.08 -4.27 -18.27
N GLY A 29 -9.29 -3.37 -18.87
CA GLY A 29 -8.88 -3.46 -20.27
C GLY A 29 -8.00 -4.68 -20.52
N ALA A 30 -7.01 -4.90 -19.66
CA ALA A 30 -6.13 -6.07 -19.73
C ALA A 30 -6.92 -7.38 -19.64
N LEU A 31 -7.86 -7.50 -18.71
CA LEU A 31 -8.69 -8.70 -18.53
C LEU A 31 -9.59 -8.98 -19.74
N ARG A 32 -10.26 -7.96 -20.29
CA ARG A 32 -11.11 -8.12 -21.49
C ARG A 32 -10.30 -8.55 -22.71
N GLY A 33 -9.10 -7.97 -22.89
CA GLY A 33 -8.20 -8.32 -23.98
C GLY A 33 -7.40 -9.60 -23.76
N ARG A 34 -7.43 -10.18 -22.54
CA ARG A 34 -6.52 -11.25 -22.09
C ARG A 34 -5.05 -10.93 -22.37
N ASP A 35 -4.71 -9.65 -22.33
CA ASP A 35 -3.39 -9.13 -22.65
C ASP A 35 -2.77 -8.52 -21.39
N PRO A 36 -1.65 -9.08 -20.87
CA PRO A 36 -0.98 -8.53 -19.70
C PRO A 36 -0.14 -7.27 -20.00
N GLN A 37 0.06 -6.88 -21.27
CA GLN A 37 0.92 -5.75 -21.64
C GLN A 37 0.53 -4.42 -20.97
N PRO A 38 -0.75 -4.02 -20.87
CA PRO A 38 -1.13 -2.78 -20.20
C PRO A 38 -0.69 -2.77 -18.72
N VAL A 39 -0.85 -3.90 -18.02
CA VAL A 39 -0.42 -4.05 -16.62
C VAL A 39 1.11 -3.99 -16.51
N ARG A 40 1.84 -4.71 -17.37
CA ARG A 40 3.32 -4.68 -17.39
C ARG A 40 3.87 -3.28 -17.64
N ARG A 41 3.29 -2.53 -18.59
CA ARG A 41 3.70 -1.15 -18.89
C ARG A 41 3.44 -0.22 -17.71
N PHE A 42 2.27 -0.35 -17.08
CA PHE A 42 1.96 0.42 -15.87
C PHE A 42 2.97 0.12 -14.76
N GLU A 43 3.22 -1.16 -14.46
CA GLU A 43 4.19 -1.57 -13.42
C GLU A 43 5.59 -1.03 -13.69
N GLN A 44 6.11 -1.14 -14.92
CA GLN A 44 7.45 -0.66 -15.27
C GLN A 44 7.63 0.85 -15.06
N LEU A 45 6.59 1.64 -15.33
CA LEU A 45 6.61 3.09 -15.13
C LEU A 45 6.41 3.42 -13.65
N TYR A 46 5.43 2.77 -13.02
CA TYR A 46 5.01 3.13 -11.67
C TYR A 46 5.95 2.60 -10.60
N GLU A 47 6.61 1.45 -10.78
CA GLU A 47 7.53 0.86 -9.79
C GLU A 47 8.65 1.84 -9.40
N ARG A 48 9.13 2.65 -10.36
CA ARG A 48 10.17 3.67 -10.16
C ARG A 48 9.79 4.76 -9.16
N VAL A 49 8.49 5.01 -8.97
CA VAL A 49 7.97 6.03 -8.05
C VAL A 49 7.25 5.38 -6.87
N GLY A 50 6.49 4.33 -7.13
CA GLY A 50 5.69 3.58 -6.16
C GLY A 50 6.53 2.86 -5.12
N VAL A 51 7.64 2.20 -5.48
CA VAL A 51 8.50 1.53 -4.49
C VAL A 51 9.20 2.54 -3.58
N PRO A 52 9.83 3.62 -4.09
CA PRO A 52 10.34 4.69 -3.23
C PRO A 52 9.25 5.30 -2.33
N ALA A 53 8.05 5.55 -2.86
CA ALA A 53 6.94 6.06 -2.06
C ALA A 53 6.51 5.09 -0.95
N LEU A 54 6.50 3.77 -1.22
CA LEU A 54 6.25 2.74 -0.23
C LEU A 54 7.31 2.78 0.89
N VAL A 55 8.59 2.84 0.54
CA VAL A 55 9.68 2.93 1.52
C VAL A 55 9.53 4.18 2.39
N VAL A 56 9.28 5.33 1.76
CA VAL A 56 9.09 6.60 2.46
C VAL A 56 7.91 6.52 3.43
N GLN A 57 6.74 6.02 3.02
CA GLN A 57 5.59 5.92 3.92
C GLN A 57 5.84 4.93 5.07
N VAL A 58 6.57 3.83 4.83
CA VAL A 58 6.87 2.84 5.87
C VAL A 58 7.80 3.42 6.92
N VAL A 59 8.92 4.02 6.50
CA VAL A 59 9.89 4.64 7.41
C VAL A 59 9.23 5.75 8.22
N THR A 60 8.52 6.66 7.55
CA THR A 60 7.84 7.78 8.23
C THR A 60 6.70 7.30 9.13
N GLY A 61 5.98 6.24 8.75
CA GLY A 61 4.90 5.66 9.54
C GLY A 61 5.39 5.00 10.83
N LEU A 62 6.47 4.21 10.75
CA LEU A 62 7.10 3.59 11.92
C LEU A 62 7.70 4.64 12.86
N TRP A 63 8.30 5.70 12.31
CA TRP A 63 8.79 6.81 13.10
C TRP A 63 7.65 7.56 13.79
N MET A 64 6.55 7.86 13.09
CA MET A 64 5.38 8.46 13.76
C MET A 64 4.83 7.56 14.86
N ALA A 65 4.76 6.24 14.65
CA ALA A 65 4.30 5.31 15.67
C ALA A 65 5.15 5.36 16.95
N SER A 66 6.48 5.52 16.83
CA SER A 66 7.38 5.64 17.99
C SER A 66 7.26 6.98 18.73
N LEU A 67 6.80 8.03 18.04
CA LEU A 67 6.48 9.32 18.65
C LEU A 67 5.12 9.31 19.36
N TRP A 68 4.19 8.47 18.93
CA TRP A 68 2.88 8.30 19.57
C TRP A 68 2.93 7.38 20.79
N LEU A 69 3.71 6.31 20.71
CA LEU A 69 3.77 5.30 21.75
C LEU A 69 5.15 4.62 21.79
N PRO A 70 5.74 4.39 22.97
CA PRO A 70 6.98 3.62 23.09
C PRO A 70 6.83 2.22 22.46
N HIS A 71 7.91 1.69 21.86
CA HIS A 71 7.89 0.42 21.13
C HIS A 71 7.35 -0.76 21.96
N GLY A 72 7.67 -0.81 23.27
CA GLY A 72 7.19 -1.88 24.16
C GLY A 72 5.68 -1.89 24.39
N GLN A 73 4.98 -0.80 24.06
CA GLN A 73 3.54 -0.64 24.27
C GLN A 73 2.73 -0.80 22.97
N TRP A 74 3.39 -1.06 21.83
CA TRP A 74 2.70 -1.18 20.54
C TRP A 74 1.70 -2.35 20.50
N LEU A 75 1.90 -3.36 21.35
CA LEU A 75 1.01 -4.52 21.47
C LEU A 75 0.00 -4.42 22.63
N ASP A 76 -0.09 -3.25 23.27
CA ASP A 76 -1.04 -3.02 24.36
C ASP A 76 -2.49 -2.95 23.86
N SER A 77 -3.42 -2.93 24.81
CA SER A 77 -4.86 -2.88 24.53
C SER A 77 -5.42 -1.45 24.42
N ASN A 78 -4.58 -0.41 24.47
CA ASN A 78 -5.04 0.97 24.38
C ASN A 78 -5.47 1.34 22.94
N PRO A 79 -6.32 2.36 22.74
CA PRO A 79 -6.83 2.69 21.41
C PRO A 79 -5.75 3.02 20.36
N ILE A 80 -4.67 3.71 20.77
CA ILE A 80 -3.57 4.08 19.87
C ILE A 80 -2.78 2.83 19.47
N ALA A 81 -2.49 1.94 20.42
CA ALA A 81 -1.84 0.65 20.16
C ALA A 81 -2.64 -0.19 19.16
N ARG A 82 -3.99 -0.24 19.27
CA ARG A 82 -4.84 -0.94 18.28
C ARG A 82 -4.73 -0.35 16.88
N LEU A 83 -4.60 0.97 16.73
CA LEU A 83 -4.37 1.60 15.42
C LEU A 83 -2.98 1.25 14.87
N ILE A 84 -1.94 1.25 15.71
CA ILE A 84 -0.58 0.84 15.32
C ILE A 84 -0.58 -0.63 14.88
N GLN A 85 -1.18 -1.53 15.65
CA GLN A 85 -1.33 -2.95 15.29
C GLN A 85 -2.04 -3.12 13.96
N GLY A 86 -3.14 -2.40 13.73
CA GLY A 86 -3.85 -2.41 12.45
C GLY A 86 -2.94 -2.00 11.29
N LYS A 87 -2.17 -0.91 11.44
CA LYS A 87 -1.20 -0.47 10.43
C LYS A 87 -0.09 -1.52 10.20
N LEU A 88 0.44 -2.14 11.25
CA LEU A 88 1.49 -3.15 11.15
C LEU A 88 0.98 -4.45 10.49
N LEU A 89 -0.24 -4.87 10.81
CA LEU A 89 -0.89 -6.00 10.16
C LEU A 89 -1.07 -5.72 8.66
N LEU A 90 -1.62 -4.56 8.31
CA LEU A 90 -1.79 -4.15 6.91
C LEU A 90 -0.45 -4.03 6.18
N LEU A 91 0.61 -3.59 6.87
CA LEU A 91 1.97 -3.55 6.32
C LEU A 91 2.46 -4.95 5.98
N GLY A 92 2.30 -5.89 6.91
CA GLY A 92 2.64 -7.30 6.71
C GLY A 92 1.89 -7.91 5.54
N LEU A 93 0.56 -7.69 5.46
CA LEU A 93 -0.26 -8.16 4.34
C LEU A 93 0.20 -7.58 3.00
N THR A 94 0.50 -6.28 2.96
CA THR A 94 1.01 -5.61 1.75
C THR A 94 2.34 -6.22 1.32
N ALA A 95 3.26 -6.44 2.26
CA ALA A 95 4.56 -7.04 1.98
C ALA A 95 4.43 -8.48 1.44
N VAL A 96 3.60 -9.32 2.07
CA VAL A 96 3.36 -10.70 1.63
C VAL A 96 2.73 -10.74 0.23
N LEU A 97 1.67 -9.97 0.01
CA LEU A 97 0.99 -9.91 -1.29
C LEU A 97 1.91 -9.36 -2.38
N GLY A 98 2.66 -8.29 -2.09
CA GLY A 98 3.59 -7.68 -3.02
C GLY A 98 4.76 -8.60 -3.38
N LEU A 99 5.34 -9.28 -2.39
CA LEU A 99 6.42 -10.23 -2.60
C LEU A 99 5.94 -11.43 -3.43
N HIS A 100 4.77 -11.98 -3.11
CA HIS A 100 4.18 -13.07 -3.89
C HIS A 100 3.88 -12.65 -5.32
N ALA A 101 3.32 -11.46 -5.54
CA ALA A 101 3.08 -10.93 -6.88
C ALA A 101 4.39 -10.80 -7.68
N ARG A 102 5.43 -10.22 -7.08
CA ARG A 102 6.71 -9.93 -7.74
C ARG A 102 7.55 -11.17 -8.03
N LEU A 103 7.54 -12.15 -7.13
CA LEU A 103 8.37 -13.35 -7.26
C LEU A 103 7.67 -14.51 -7.97
N ALA A 104 6.34 -14.64 -7.82
CA ALA A 104 5.61 -15.81 -8.34
C ALA A 104 4.74 -15.49 -9.57
N LEU A 105 4.09 -14.32 -9.61
CA LEU A 105 3.09 -14.00 -10.65
C LEU A 105 3.69 -13.25 -11.82
N ILE A 106 4.32 -12.09 -11.58
CA ILE A 106 4.85 -11.20 -12.62
C ILE A 106 5.85 -11.92 -13.56
N PRO A 107 6.80 -12.74 -13.06
CA PRO A 107 7.76 -13.42 -13.94
C PRO A 107 7.10 -14.43 -14.88
N ARG A 108 5.95 -14.98 -14.49
CA ARG A 108 5.22 -16.01 -15.24
C ARG A 108 3.93 -15.49 -15.87
N LEU A 109 3.73 -14.16 -15.89
CA LEU A 109 2.46 -13.55 -16.26
C LEU A 109 2.17 -13.71 -17.76
N ASP A 110 1.09 -14.41 -18.05
CA ASP A 110 0.48 -14.57 -19.37
C ASP A 110 -1.03 -14.25 -19.31
N GLY A 111 -1.73 -14.34 -20.43
CA GLY A 111 -3.17 -14.10 -20.48
C GLY A 111 -4.00 -15.06 -19.61
N LYS A 112 -3.49 -16.27 -19.30
CA LYS A 112 -4.18 -17.28 -18.48
C LYS A 112 -4.07 -16.98 -16.98
N ARG A 113 -2.93 -16.43 -16.55
CA ARG A 113 -2.65 -16.06 -15.14
C ARG A 113 -3.11 -14.64 -14.81
N LEU A 114 -3.55 -13.87 -15.80
CA LEU A 114 -4.01 -12.51 -15.62
C LEU A 114 -5.17 -12.35 -14.60
N PRO A 115 -6.17 -13.24 -14.52
CA PRO A 115 -7.19 -13.16 -13.47
C PRO A 115 -6.62 -13.37 -12.06
N GLN A 116 -5.62 -14.25 -11.91
CA GLN A 116 -4.94 -14.47 -10.63
C GLN A 116 -4.17 -13.23 -10.19
N LEU A 117 -3.51 -12.54 -11.12
CA LEU A 117 -2.89 -11.24 -10.86
C LEU A 117 -3.95 -10.18 -10.53
N GLY A 118 -5.08 -10.18 -11.24
CA GLY A 118 -6.20 -9.27 -10.97
C GLY A 118 -6.72 -9.38 -9.53
N LEU A 119 -6.85 -10.61 -9.01
CA LEU A 119 -7.19 -10.83 -7.60
C LEU A 119 -6.13 -10.23 -6.66
N HIS A 120 -4.83 -10.38 -6.97
CA HIS A 120 -3.77 -9.78 -6.15
C HIS A 120 -3.82 -8.25 -6.18
N ILE A 121 -4.03 -7.66 -7.35
CA ILE A 121 -4.19 -6.20 -7.49
C ILE A 121 -5.37 -5.73 -6.63
N LEU A 122 -6.51 -6.43 -6.68
CA LEU A 122 -7.66 -6.11 -5.83
C LEU A 122 -7.30 -6.20 -4.34
N LEU A 123 -6.69 -7.29 -3.89
CA LEU A 123 -6.31 -7.49 -2.48
C LEU A 123 -5.33 -6.43 -1.99
N ILE A 124 -4.31 -6.09 -2.78
CA ILE A 124 -3.35 -5.03 -2.42
C ILE A 124 -4.05 -3.67 -2.38
N THR A 125 -4.96 -3.40 -3.32
CA THR A 125 -5.72 -2.14 -3.36
C THR A 125 -6.62 -2.01 -2.13
N LEU A 126 -7.34 -3.08 -1.75
CA LEU A 126 -8.16 -3.10 -0.54
C LEU A 126 -7.31 -2.86 0.72
N THR A 127 -6.12 -3.48 0.78
CA THR A 127 -5.17 -3.29 1.88
C THR A 127 -4.68 -1.84 1.94
N ALA A 128 -4.38 -1.23 0.79
CA ALA A 128 -3.96 0.17 0.69
C ALA A 128 -5.07 1.14 1.12
N VAL A 129 -6.32 0.89 0.74
CA VAL A 129 -7.48 1.70 1.18
C VAL A 129 -7.73 1.51 2.69
N ALA A 130 -7.64 0.28 3.20
CA ALA A 130 -7.74 0.01 4.63
C ALA A 130 -6.64 0.73 5.43
N PHE A 131 -5.44 0.86 4.85
CA PHE A 131 -4.36 1.66 5.42
C PHE A 131 -4.77 3.12 5.62
N VAL A 132 -5.41 3.73 4.61
CA VAL A 132 -5.93 5.10 4.71
C VAL A 132 -7.00 5.16 5.79
N TRP A 133 -7.96 4.23 5.77
CA TRP A 133 -9.07 4.18 6.73
C TRP A 133 -8.59 4.11 8.19
N VAL A 134 -7.68 3.17 8.50
CA VAL A 134 -7.07 3.08 9.84
C VAL A 134 -6.29 4.36 10.18
N GLY A 135 -5.66 4.99 9.18
CA GLY A 135 -4.94 6.25 9.32
C GLY A 135 -5.81 7.41 9.82
N VAL A 136 -7.09 7.45 9.43
CA VAL A 136 -8.06 8.47 9.87
C VAL A 136 -8.27 8.43 11.39
N GLY A 137 -8.03 7.28 12.04
CA GLY A 137 -8.14 7.15 13.49
C GLY A 137 -7.09 7.94 14.27
N PHE A 138 -5.96 8.32 13.65
CA PHE A 138 -4.95 9.15 14.29
C PHE A 138 -5.36 10.62 14.22
N ARG A 139 -5.43 11.27 15.38
CA ARG A 139 -5.74 12.70 15.46
C ARG A 139 -4.46 13.51 15.35
N PHE A 140 -4.32 14.24 14.25
CA PHE A 140 -3.23 15.18 14.06
C PHE A 140 -3.72 16.60 14.39
N GLY A 141 -2.82 17.46 14.86
CA GLY A 141 -3.13 18.85 15.20
C GLY A 141 -3.61 19.70 14.01
N GLY A 142 -3.87 20.99 14.25
CA GLY A 142 -4.38 21.93 13.26
C GLY A 142 -3.35 22.40 12.22
N LEU A 143 -3.85 23.17 11.24
CA LEU A 143 -3.06 23.84 10.21
C LEU A 143 -2.25 25.02 10.79
N PHE A 144 -2.68 25.54 11.94
CA PHE A 144 -2.09 26.63 12.73
C PHE A 144 -1.98 26.20 14.19
#